data_AF-A1ZJ11-F1
#
_entry.id   AF-A1ZJ11-F1
#
_cell.length_a   1.000
_cell.length_b   1.000
_cell.length_c   1.000
_cell.angle_alpha   90.00
_cell.angle_beta   90.00
_cell.angle_gamma   90.00
#
_symmetry.space_group_name_H-M   'P 1'
#
loop_
_entity.id
_entity.type
_entity.pdbx_description
1 polymer ?
#
loop_
_entity_poly.entity_id
_entity_poly.type
_entity_poly.pdbx_seq_one_letter_code
_entity_poly.pdbx_strand_id
1 'polypeptide(L)'
;MGVDIHIKTEPDIFEADFEQNDHKYRLSRQFCWLITDMKAGTNSELFQLGDFTNTDIHPLIKMCDYPPEVPPDRYRFLYGKPNESDEEVLARVNQMKQASQQSLDTIELLVHKLLLGLVHQSNFFEKVVYSNQNKYWLKSYFKGVENDAPSQNFMDNNLGRDLRNFLNTLEYIRSKKGEQVFFRFL
;
A
#
# COMPACT_ATOMS: atom_id res chain seq x y z
N MET A 1 -7.31 -2.32 -18.65
CA MET A 1 -7.91 -2.25 -17.31
C MET A 1 -6.75 -2.23 -16.32
N GLY A 2 -6.72 -1.28 -15.39
CA GLY A 2 -5.62 -1.13 -14.41
C GLY A 2 -6.00 -1.75 -13.07
N VAL A 3 -5.00 -2.17 -12.30
CA VAL A 3 -5.16 -2.67 -10.92
C VAL A 3 -5.21 -1.49 -9.96
N ASP A 4 -6.19 -1.47 -9.07
CA ASP A 4 -6.31 -0.49 -7.99
C ASP A 4 -5.87 -1.09 -6.64
N ILE A 5 -5.41 -0.26 -5.70
CA ILE A 5 -4.96 -0.68 -4.36
C ILE A 5 -5.78 0.00 -3.27
N HIS A 6 -6.30 -0.79 -2.33
CA HIS A 6 -7.13 -0.34 -1.23
C HIS A 6 -6.50 -0.77 0.09
N ILE A 7 -6.58 0.08 1.11
CA ILE A 7 -6.22 -0.29 2.49
C ILE A 7 -7.47 -0.91 3.13
N LYS A 8 -7.33 -2.09 3.72
CA LYS A 8 -8.43 -2.86 4.30
C LYS A 8 -8.09 -3.39 5.69
N THR A 9 -9.13 -3.82 6.40
CA THR A 9 -9.09 -4.40 7.75
C THR A 9 -9.89 -5.69 7.77
N GLU A 10 -9.64 -6.55 8.77
CA GLU A 10 -10.48 -7.72 9.06
C GLU A 10 -10.88 -7.64 10.55
N PRO A 11 -12.18 -7.53 10.89
CA PRO A 11 -13.34 -7.45 10.00
C PRO A 11 -13.37 -6.16 9.14
N ASP A 12 -14.19 -6.16 8.08
CA ASP A 12 -14.46 -4.95 7.29
C ASP A 12 -15.29 -3.96 8.13
N ILE A 13 -14.76 -2.75 8.31
CA ILE A 13 -15.34 -1.68 9.13
C ILE A 13 -15.67 -0.41 8.31
N PHE A 14 -15.52 -0.48 6.98
CA PHE A 14 -15.73 0.67 6.11
C PHE A 14 -17.22 0.87 5.83
N GLU A 15 -17.71 2.09 6.08
CA GLU A 15 -19.11 2.47 5.91
C GLU A 15 -19.30 3.41 4.71
N ALA A 16 -20.56 3.73 4.39
CA ALA A 16 -20.92 4.56 3.24
C ALA A 16 -20.31 5.98 3.29
N ASP A 17 -20.00 6.51 4.48
CA ASP A 17 -19.37 7.81 4.65
C ASP A 17 -17.92 7.84 4.11
N PHE A 18 -17.21 6.71 4.24
CA PHE A 18 -15.90 6.50 3.65
C PHE A 18 -15.97 6.55 2.13
N GLU A 19 -16.93 5.81 1.54
CA GLU A 19 -17.13 5.74 0.09
C GLU A 19 -17.52 7.10 -0.51
N GLN A 20 -18.36 7.87 0.17
CA GLN A 20 -18.75 9.22 -0.25
C GLN A 20 -17.58 10.21 -0.23
N ASN A 21 -16.52 9.91 0.53
CA ASN A 21 -15.32 10.72 0.67
C ASN A 21 -14.08 10.05 0.07
N ASP A 22 -14.25 9.14 -0.91
CA ASP A 22 -13.17 8.32 -1.50
C ASP A 22 -11.92 9.15 -1.91
N HIS A 23 -12.11 10.35 -2.45
CA HIS A 23 -11.00 11.26 -2.82
C HIS A 23 -10.05 11.67 -1.66
N LYS A 24 -10.46 11.50 -0.40
CA LYS A 24 -9.64 11.76 0.80
C LYS A 24 -8.89 10.53 1.32
N TYR A 25 -9.26 9.34 0.86
CA TYR A 25 -8.79 8.07 1.39
C TYR A 25 -8.14 7.18 0.34
N ARG A 26 -8.52 7.34 -0.94
CA ARG A 26 -8.05 6.50 -2.02
C ARG A 26 -6.59 6.75 -2.34
N LEU A 27 -5.89 5.64 -2.56
CA LEU A 27 -4.55 5.62 -3.12
C LEU A 27 -4.64 5.58 -4.64
N SER A 28 -3.74 6.30 -5.30
CA SER A 28 -3.68 6.33 -6.75
C SER A 28 -3.19 5.02 -7.35
N ARG A 29 -3.39 4.85 -8.67
CA ARG A 29 -2.80 3.74 -9.42
C ARG A 29 -1.28 3.81 -9.46
N GLN A 30 -0.73 5.02 -9.41
CA GLN A 30 0.70 5.25 -9.35
C GLN A 30 1.27 4.72 -8.04
N PHE A 31 0.56 4.89 -6.92
CA PHE A 31 0.91 4.25 -5.66
C PHE A 31 0.85 2.73 -5.78
N CYS A 32 -0.21 2.18 -6.38
CA CYS A 32 -0.30 0.74 -6.65
C CYS A 32 0.93 0.25 -7.42
N TRP A 33 1.31 0.92 -8.50
CA TRP A 33 2.48 0.54 -9.29
C TRP A 33 3.78 0.62 -8.49
N LEU A 34 3.98 1.69 -7.72
CA LEU A 34 5.15 1.82 -6.85
C LEU A 34 5.26 0.65 -5.86
N ILE A 35 4.14 0.23 -5.29
CA ILE A 35 4.06 -0.89 -4.36
C ILE A 35 4.17 -2.24 -5.09
N THR A 36 3.66 -2.42 -6.30
CA THR A 36 3.65 -3.75 -6.97
C THR A 36 4.87 -4.03 -7.83
N ASP A 37 5.59 -3.01 -8.31
CA ASP A 37 6.77 -3.18 -9.19
C ASP A 37 8.05 -3.57 -8.40
N MET A 38 7.87 -4.11 -7.20
CA MET A 38 8.96 -4.53 -6.32
C MET A 38 9.45 -5.90 -6.75
N LYS A 39 10.59 -5.93 -7.46
CA LYS A 39 11.28 -7.18 -7.75
C LYS A 39 12.17 -7.55 -6.58
N ALA A 40 11.98 -8.74 -6.02
CA ALA A 40 12.83 -9.29 -4.98
C ALA A 40 14.31 -9.20 -5.39
N GLY A 41 15.16 -8.66 -4.51
CA GLY A 41 16.60 -8.49 -4.75
C GLY A 41 16.98 -7.29 -5.62
N THR A 42 16.04 -6.42 -5.99
CA THR A 42 16.34 -5.16 -6.68
C THR A 42 16.14 -3.97 -5.74
N ASN A 43 17.00 -2.96 -5.87
CA ASN A 43 16.82 -1.68 -5.18
C ASN A 43 15.69 -0.88 -5.88
N SER A 44 14.44 -1.31 -5.70
CA SER A 44 13.28 -0.67 -6.31
C SER A 44 13.16 0.79 -5.87
N GLU A 45 12.38 1.57 -6.61
CA GLU A 45 12.15 2.98 -6.28
C GLU A 45 11.58 3.12 -4.86
N LEU A 46 10.71 2.21 -4.39
CA LEU A 46 10.20 2.22 -3.02
C LEU A 46 11.30 2.00 -1.97
N PHE A 47 12.22 1.04 -2.19
CA PHE A 47 13.37 0.83 -1.29
C PHE A 47 14.25 2.07 -1.21
N GLN A 48 14.48 2.75 -2.34
CA GLN A 48 15.24 4.00 -2.36
C GLN A 48 14.56 5.12 -1.56
N LEU A 49 13.21 5.21 -1.57
CA LEU A 49 12.49 6.15 -0.71
C LEU A 49 12.67 5.81 0.78
N GLY A 50 12.67 4.52 1.12
CA GLY A 50 13.03 4.02 2.45
C GLY A 50 14.42 4.48 2.86
N ASP A 51 15.42 4.29 2.00
CA ASP A 51 16.81 4.69 2.25
C ASP A 51 16.95 6.22 2.42
N PHE A 52 16.30 7.01 1.55
CA PHE A 52 16.36 8.48 1.64
C PHE A 52 15.78 9.02 2.94
N THR A 53 14.80 8.32 3.51
CA THR A 53 14.10 8.75 4.72
C THR A 53 14.52 7.99 5.97
N ASN A 54 15.44 7.04 5.85
CA ASN A 54 15.81 6.10 6.91
C ASN A 54 14.58 5.40 7.52
N THR A 55 13.69 4.93 6.63
CA THR A 55 12.44 4.27 6.97
C THR A 55 12.46 2.82 6.49
N ASP A 56 12.17 1.90 7.40
CA ASP A 56 11.95 0.50 7.06
C ASP A 56 10.62 0.34 6.31
N ILE A 57 10.68 -0.01 5.03
CA ILE A 57 9.50 -0.21 4.19
C ILE A 57 8.95 -1.64 4.21
N HIS A 58 9.65 -2.61 4.84
CA HIS A 58 9.23 -4.02 4.84
C HIS A 58 7.78 -4.24 5.32
N PRO A 59 7.22 -3.47 6.28
CA PRO A 59 5.81 -3.60 6.62
C PRO A 59 4.87 -3.34 5.44
N LEU A 60 5.15 -2.37 4.57
CA LEU A 60 4.35 -2.14 3.35
C LEU A 60 4.42 -3.33 2.38
N ILE A 61 5.61 -3.94 2.26
CA ILE A 61 5.80 -5.15 1.45
C ILE A 61 4.93 -6.29 1.95
N LYS A 62 4.96 -6.55 3.27
CA LYS A 62 4.18 -7.62 3.90
C LYS A 62 2.69 -7.43 3.70
N MET A 63 2.19 -6.19 3.71
CA MET A 63 0.78 -5.92 3.43
C MET A 63 0.35 -6.37 2.03
N CYS A 64 1.27 -6.48 1.06
CA CYS A 64 0.99 -6.98 -0.29
C CYS A 64 0.81 -8.50 -0.35
N ASP A 65 1.38 -9.23 0.61
CA ASP A 65 1.31 -10.69 0.68
C ASP A 65 -0.04 -11.18 1.22
N TYR A 66 -0.99 -10.28 1.48
CA TYR A 66 -2.31 -10.67 1.94
C TYR A 66 -3.04 -11.45 0.82
N PRO A 67 -3.51 -12.68 1.09
CA PRO A 67 -4.11 -13.51 0.06
C PRO A 67 -5.42 -12.89 -0.46
N PRO A 68 -5.74 -13.04 -1.76
CA PRO A 68 -6.96 -12.48 -2.32
C PRO A 68 -8.17 -13.16 -1.69
N GLU A 69 -9.19 -12.37 -1.37
CA GLU A 69 -10.46 -12.87 -0.87
C GLU A 69 -11.20 -13.62 -1.97
N VAL A 70 -11.12 -14.95 -1.92
CA VAL A 70 -11.82 -15.85 -2.85
C VAL A 70 -12.66 -16.86 -2.07
N PRO A 71 -13.69 -17.45 -2.71
CA PRO A 71 -14.43 -18.57 -2.14
C PRO A 71 -13.51 -19.71 -1.68
N PRO A 72 -13.85 -20.45 -0.60
CA PRO A 72 -12.99 -21.51 -0.05
C PRO A 72 -12.50 -22.54 -1.06
N ASP A 73 -13.34 -22.93 -2.01
CA ASP A 73 -13.04 -23.86 -3.10
C ASP A 73 -11.93 -23.36 -4.03
N ARG A 74 -11.75 -22.04 -4.15
CA ARG A 74 -10.69 -21.44 -4.97
C ARG A 74 -9.34 -21.36 -4.28
N TYR A 75 -9.28 -21.39 -2.94
CA TYR A 75 -7.99 -21.41 -2.24
C TYR A 75 -7.18 -22.67 -2.56
N ARG A 76 -7.86 -23.81 -2.72
CA ARG A 76 -7.22 -25.07 -3.13
C ARG A 76 -6.54 -24.94 -4.49
N PHE A 77 -7.17 -24.25 -5.44
CA PHE A 77 -6.60 -24.01 -6.76
C PHE A 77 -5.39 -23.07 -6.72
N LEU A 78 -5.44 -22.01 -5.93
CA LEU A 78 -4.38 -20.99 -5.88
C LEU A 78 -3.18 -21.42 -5.05
N TYR A 79 -3.42 -22.10 -3.93
CA TYR A 79 -2.40 -22.38 -2.92
C TYR A 79 -2.13 -23.86 -2.73
N GLY A 80 -3.02 -24.75 -3.17
CA GLY A 80 -2.94 -26.18 -2.84
C GLY A 80 -1.70 -26.86 -3.42
N LYS A 81 -1.12 -27.75 -2.62
CA LYS A 81 -0.06 -28.68 -3.03
C LYS A 81 -0.63 -30.09 -3.24
N PRO A 82 0.04 -30.93 -4.06
CA PRO A 82 -0.31 -32.35 -4.16
C PRO A 82 -0.41 -33.00 -2.77
N ASN A 83 -1.45 -33.80 -2.55
CA ASN A 83 -1.74 -34.54 -1.30
C ASN A 83 -2.07 -33.72 -0.04
N GLU A 84 -2.12 -32.40 -0.14
CA GLU A 84 -2.57 -31.55 0.96
C GLU A 84 -4.10 -31.55 1.05
N SER A 85 -4.67 -31.58 2.24
CA SER A 85 -6.11 -31.50 2.48
C SER A 85 -6.62 -30.05 2.39
N ASP A 86 -7.92 -29.87 2.21
CA ASP A 86 -8.51 -28.52 2.16
C ASP A 86 -8.35 -27.77 3.51
N GLU A 87 -8.40 -28.49 4.63
CA GLU A 87 -8.16 -27.93 5.96
C GLU A 87 -6.73 -27.37 6.11
N GLU A 88 -5.73 -28.10 5.60
CA GLU A 88 -4.33 -27.65 5.61
C GLU A 88 -4.13 -26.40 4.72
N VAL A 89 -4.80 -26.35 3.56
CA VAL A 89 -4.78 -25.16 2.70
C VAL A 89 -5.38 -23.96 3.43
N LEU A 90 -6.55 -24.12 4.04
CA LEU A 90 -7.21 -23.03 4.78
C LEU A 90 -6.38 -22.57 5.99
N ALA A 91 -5.77 -23.50 6.73
CA ALA A 91 -4.87 -23.17 7.83
C ALA A 91 -3.68 -22.33 7.35
N ARG A 92 -3.05 -22.70 6.23
CA ARG A 92 -1.96 -21.91 5.64
C ARG A 92 -2.44 -20.53 5.17
N VAL A 93 -3.58 -20.45 4.49
CA VAL A 93 -4.14 -19.16 4.05
C VAL A 93 -4.39 -18.24 5.25
N ASN A 94 -4.94 -18.76 6.35
CA ASN A 94 -5.15 -17.99 7.57
C ASN A 94 -3.82 -17.53 8.20
N GLN A 95 -2.79 -18.38 8.20
CA GLN A 95 -1.45 -17.97 8.64
C GLN A 95 -0.86 -16.86 7.76
N MET A 96 -1.06 -16.95 6.43
CA MET A 96 -0.64 -15.89 5.51
C MET A 96 -1.37 -14.58 5.80
N LYS A 97 -2.69 -14.60 5.97
CA LYS A 97 -3.47 -13.41 6.36
C LYS A 97 -2.90 -12.72 7.60
N GLN A 98 -2.68 -13.49 8.67
CA GLN A 98 -2.14 -12.98 9.93
C GLN A 98 -0.72 -12.43 9.78
N ALA A 99 0.12 -13.06 8.95
CA ALA A 99 1.49 -12.61 8.71
C ALA A 99 1.57 -11.32 7.87
N SER A 100 0.61 -11.12 6.97
CA SER A 100 0.55 -9.98 6.06
C SER A 100 -0.08 -8.74 6.72
N GLN A 101 -0.98 -8.94 7.69
CA GLN A 101 -1.56 -7.87 8.50
C GLN A 101 -0.49 -7.12 9.30
N GLN A 102 -0.56 -5.79 9.30
CA GLN A 102 0.34 -4.92 10.06
C GLN A 102 -0.46 -4.09 11.06
N SER A 103 0.11 -3.87 12.25
CA SER A 103 -0.52 -2.99 13.23
C SER A 103 -0.64 -1.56 12.71
N LEU A 104 -1.73 -0.89 13.07
CA LEU A 104 -2.01 0.47 12.64
C LEU A 104 -0.87 1.44 13.00
N ASP A 105 -0.36 1.36 14.23
CA ASP A 105 0.69 2.24 14.73
C ASP A 105 2.02 2.06 13.96
N THR A 106 2.32 0.82 13.54
CA THR A 106 3.52 0.54 12.73
C THR A 106 3.41 1.23 11.37
N ILE A 107 2.26 1.10 10.71
CA ILE A 107 2.06 1.69 9.37
C ILE A 107 1.93 3.20 9.45
N GLU A 108 1.25 3.74 10.45
CA GLU A 108 1.14 5.19 10.64
C GLU A 108 2.52 5.84 10.86
N LEU A 109 3.35 5.27 11.74
CA LEU A 109 4.71 5.75 11.97
C LEU A 109 5.55 5.69 10.69
N LEU A 110 5.46 4.58 9.94
CA LEU A 110 6.16 4.39 8.68
C LEU A 110 5.75 5.46 7.67
N VAL A 111 4.45 5.65 7.44
CA VAL A 111 3.92 6.62 6.48
C VAL A 111 4.28 8.05 6.88
N HIS A 112 4.24 8.39 8.17
CA HIS A 112 4.71 9.68 8.66
C HIS A 112 6.20 9.91 8.39
N LYS A 113 7.06 8.92 8.65
CA LYS A 113 8.49 9.03 8.38
C LYS A 113 8.79 9.21 6.89
N LEU A 114 8.12 8.45 6.02
CA LEU A 114 8.21 8.64 4.57
C LEU A 114 7.79 10.06 4.18
N LEU A 115 6.60 10.50 4.57
CA LEU A 115 6.07 11.81 4.19
C LEU A 115 6.98 12.94 4.67
N LEU A 116 7.31 12.98 5.96
CA LEU A 116 8.16 14.02 6.54
C LEU A 116 9.57 13.99 5.97
N GLY A 117 10.14 12.79 5.77
CA GLY A 117 11.48 12.64 5.21
C GLY A 117 11.57 13.15 3.77
N LEU A 118 10.59 12.82 2.93
CA LEU A 118 10.57 13.24 1.53
C LEU A 118 10.28 14.73 1.36
N VAL A 119 9.39 15.30 2.16
CA VAL A 119 9.08 16.75 2.13
C VAL A 119 10.31 17.60 2.46
N HIS A 120 11.18 17.15 3.36
CA HIS A 120 12.42 17.85 3.70
C HIS A 120 13.55 17.64 2.68
N GLN A 121 13.36 16.78 1.68
CA GLN A 121 14.34 16.52 0.63
C GLN A 121 13.79 16.95 -0.73
N SER A 122 13.65 18.26 -0.94
CA SER A 122 12.97 18.88 -2.10
C SER A 122 13.40 18.39 -3.51
N ASN A 123 14.55 17.71 -3.64
CA ASN A 123 15.03 17.16 -4.92
C ASN A 123 15.34 15.65 -4.87
N PHE A 124 14.75 14.89 -3.94
CA PHE A 124 15.00 13.43 -3.84
C PHE A 124 14.68 12.69 -5.14
N PHE A 125 13.63 13.12 -5.85
CA PHE A 125 13.19 12.52 -7.10
C PHE A 125 14.23 12.64 -8.22
N GLU A 126 15.20 13.54 -8.14
CA GLU A 126 16.34 13.59 -9.08
C GLU A 126 17.41 12.54 -8.78
N LYS A 127 17.44 12.04 -7.54
CA LYS A 127 18.42 11.07 -7.05
C LYS A 127 17.95 9.62 -7.15
N VAL A 128 16.65 9.40 -7.36
CA VAL A 128 16.09 8.06 -7.60
C VAL A 128 16.70 7.48 -8.88
N VAL A 129 17.23 6.28 -8.77
CA VAL A 129 17.61 5.43 -9.90
C VAL A 129 16.35 4.73 -10.39
N TYR A 130 15.75 5.28 -11.44
CA TYR A 130 14.53 4.75 -12.03
C TYR A 130 14.81 3.56 -12.96
N SER A 131 13.91 2.59 -12.93
CA SER A 131 13.75 1.62 -14.00
C SER A 131 13.39 2.35 -15.32
N ASN A 132 14.05 2.00 -16.42
CA ASN A 132 13.91 2.72 -17.70
C ASN A 132 12.47 2.77 -18.24
N GLN A 133 11.60 1.84 -17.84
CA GLN A 133 10.23 1.75 -18.35
C GLN A 133 9.29 2.81 -17.74
N ASN A 134 9.56 3.30 -16.52
CA ASN A 134 8.62 4.15 -15.77
C ASN A 134 9.20 5.51 -15.33
N LYS A 135 10.45 5.82 -15.70
CA LYS A 135 11.19 7.01 -15.25
C LYS A 135 10.42 8.32 -15.35
N TYR A 136 9.80 8.63 -16.50
CA TYR A 136 9.12 9.91 -16.70
C TYR A 136 7.91 10.07 -15.75
N TRP A 137 7.09 9.02 -15.65
CA TRP A 137 5.88 9.01 -14.84
C TRP A 137 6.19 9.05 -13.35
N LEU A 138 7.10 8.19 -12.87
CA LEU A 138 7.50 8.17 -11.46
C LEU A 138 8.14 9.49 -11.03
N LYS A 139 8.98 10.08 -11.89
CA LYS A 139 9.56 11.39 -11.61
C LYS A 139 8.49 12.48 -11.47
N SER A 140 7.47 12.47 -12.33
CA SER A 140 6.33 13.39 -12.20
C SER A 140 5.50 13.11 -10.95
N TYR A 141 5.29 11.85 -10.61
CA TYR A 141 4.53 11.40 -9.43
C TYR A 141 5.23 11.77 -8.11
N PHE A 142 6.55 11.71 -8.07
CA PHE A 142 7.36 12.09 -6.90
C PHE A 142 7.54 13.60 -6.76
N LYS A 143 7.44 14.34 -7.87
CA LYS A 143 7.56 15.80 -7.86
C LYS A 143 6.38 16.43 -7.11
N GLY A 144 6.69 17.42 -6.27
CA GLY A 144 5.66 18.15 -5.53
C GLY A 144 5.09 17.36 -4.34
N VAL A 145 5.88 16.46 -3.73
CA VAL A 145 5.48 15.71 -2.52
C VAL A 145 5.01 16.65 -1.38
N GLU A 146 5.56 17.85 -1.35
CA GLU A 146 5.22 18.93 -0.43
C GLU A 146 3.82 19.51 -0.69
N ASN A 147 3.33 19.46 -1.92
CA ASN A 147 2.03 20.03 -2.29
C ASN A 147 0.90 19.26 -1.59
N ASP A 148 0.10 19.98 -0.82
CA ASP A 148 -1.04 19.48 -0.05
C ASP A 148 -2.39 19.86 -0.68
N ALA A 149 -2.38 20.58 -1.81
CA ALA A 149 -3.59 21.00 -2.49
C ALA A 149 -4.47 19.78 -2.86
N PRO A 150 -5.77 19.80 -2.56
CA PRO A 150 -6.66 18.71 -2.93
C PRO A 150 -6.69 18.55 -4.45
N SER A 151 -6.42 17.34 -4.94
CA SER A 151 -6.76 16.98 -6.33
C SER A 151 -8.24 16.62 -6.37
N GLN A 152 -8.95 17.03 -7.44
CA GLN A 152 -10.31 16.56 -7.68
C GLN A 152 -10.35 15.15 -8.29
N ASN A 153 -9.20 14.66 -8.75
CA ASN A 153 -9.06 13.37 -9.42
C ASN A 153 -7.89 12.59 -8.79
N PHE A 154 -8.19 11.44 -8.21
CA PHE A 154 -7.18 10.59 -7.55
C PHE A 154 -6.13 10.06 -8.54
N MET A 155 -6.43 10.02 -9.84
CA MET A 155 -5.46 9.65 -10.88
C MET A 155 -4.33 10.67 -11.04
N ASP A 156 -4.53 11.89 -10.55
CA ASP A 156 -3.56 12.99 -10.59
C ASP A 156 -2.86 13.19 -9.24
N ASN A 157 -3.05 12.27 -8.28
CA ASN A 157 -2.32 12.31 -7.02
C ASN A 157 -0.82 12.18 -7.26
N ASN A 158 -0.05 12.99 -6.53
CA ASN A 158 1.37 12.75 -6.33
C ASN A 158 1.58 11.85 -5.09
N LEU A 159 2.82 11.42 -4.87
CA LEU A 159 3.17 10.57 -3.73
C LEU A 159 2.79 11.21 -2.39
N GLY A 160 2.98 12.52 -2.25
CA GLY A 160 2.66 13.24 -1.02
C GLY A 160 1.17 13.21 -0.70
N ARG A 161 0.31 13.28 -1.72
CA ARG A 161 -1.14 13.18 -1.56
C ARG A 161 -1.54 11.76 -1.19
N ASP A 162 -0.96 10.74 -1.82
CA ASP A 162 -1.25 9.35 -1.46
C ASP A 162 -0.82 8.99 -0.04
N LEU A 163 0.35 9.47 0.43
CA LEU A 163 0.77 9.27 1.81
C LEU A 163 -0.17 9.97 2.81
N ARG A 164 -0.67 11.17 2.50
CA ARG A 164 -1.68 11.85 3.32
C ARG A 164 -3.03 11.13 3.30
N ASN A 165 -3.47 10.66 2.14
CA ASN A 165 -4.69 9.86 2.01
C ASN A 165 -4.57 8.56 2.81
N PHE A 166 -3.39 7.91 2.78
CA PHE A 166 -3.10 6.74 3.60
C PHE A 166 -3.27 7.09 5.08
N LEU A 167 -2.65 8.16 5.59
CA LEU A 167 -2.83 8.60 6.98
C LEU A 167 -4.30 8.85 7.34
N ASN A 168 -5.06 9.53 6.46
CA ASN A 168 -6.49 9.75 6.67
C ASN A 168 -7.26 8.42 6.77
N THR A 169 -6.90 7.42 5.95
CA THR A 169 -7.50 6.09 6.03
C THR A 169 -7.15 5.39 7.34
N LEU A 170 -5.91 5.50 7.82
CA LEU A 170 -5.52 4.94 9.11
C LEU A 170 -6.28 5.59 10.27
N GLU A 171 -6.45 6.91 10.23
CA GLU A 171 -7.24 7.65 11.23
C GLU A 171 -8.71 7.22 11.21
N TYR A 172 -9.30 7.04 10.03
CA TYR A 172 -10.65 6.50 9.89
C TYR A 172 -10.75 5.10 10.54
N ILE A 173 -9.83 4.19 10.21
CA ILE A 173 -9.77 2.84 10.77
C ILE A 173 -9.67 2.89 12.30
N ARG A 174 -8.81 3.77 12.84
CA ARG A 174 -8.67 3.98 14.29
C ARG A 174 -9.98 4.43 14.92
N SER A 175 -10.68 5.38 14.29
CA SER A 175 -11.97 5.90 14.79
C SER A 175 -13.04 4.80 14.86
N LYS A 176 -12.95 3.80 13.99
CA LYS A 176 -13.80 2.61 13.94
C LYS A 176 -13.26 1.44 14.78
N LYS A 177 -12.22 1.66 15.59
CA LYS A 177 -11.57 0.67 16.47
C LYS A 177 -10.91 -0.51 15.74
N GLY A 178 -10.49 -0.32 14.49
CA GLY A 178 -9.64 -1.29 13.79
C GLY A 178 -8.19 -1.22 14.30
N GLU A 179 -7.52 -2.37 14.38
CA GLU A 179 -6.17 -2.49 14.95
C GLU A 179 -5.10 -2.85 13.90
N GLN A 180 -5.51 -3.50 12.82
CA GLN A 180 -4.60 -4.06 11.81
C GLN A 180 -5.08 -3.74 10.40
N VAL A 181 -4.11 -3.55 9.50
CA VAL A 181 -4.34 -3.17 8.11
C VAL A 181 -3.55 -4.04 7.14
N PHE A 182 -4.07 -4.18 5.93
CA PHE A 182 -3.41 -4.85 4.80
C PHE A 182 -3.80 -4.19 3.47
N PHE A 183 -3.10 -4.54 2.38
CA PHE A 183 -3.49 -4.09 1.04
C PHE A 183 -4.38 -5.10 0.35
N ARG A 184 -5.41 -4.60 -0.32
CA ARG A 184 -6.27 -5.36 -1.23
C ARG A 184 -6.13 -4.79 -2.63
N PHE A 185 -5.82 -5.65 -3.59
CA PHE A 185 -5.75 -5.31 -5.01
C PHE A 185 -7.08 -5.66 -5.70
N LEU A 186 -7.57 -4.74 -6.54
CA LEU A 186 -8.83 -4.86 -7.29
C LEU A 186 -8.59 -4.80 -8.80
#